data_AF-A0A3B3QCQ2-F1
#
_entry.id   AF-A0A3B3QCQ2-F1
#
_cell.length_a   1.000
_cell.length_b   1.000
_cell.length_c   1.000
_cell.angle_alpha   90.00
_cell.angle_beta   90.00
_cell.angle_gamma   90.00
#
_symmetry.space_group_name_H-M   'P 1'
#
loop_
_entity.id
_entity.type
_entity.pdbx_description
1 polymer ?
#
loop_
_entity_poly.entity_id
_entity_poly.type
_entity_poly.pdbx_seq_one_letter_code
_entity_poly.pdbx_strand_id
1 'polypeptide(L)'
;MSDDSWLGYNDKSWCLYCSGSSYSFRHNGEKSAVSGPPSPRIGVYLDHRAGTLSFYGISDTVTLLHRVQTTFTEPLYPGFQLWKSAAKLLLCGLDVPLFILINLYPGGLT
;
A
#
# COMPACT_ATOMS: atom_id res chain seq x y z
N MET A 1 15.26 -19.13 -5.36
CA MET A 1 13.93 -18.68 -4.92
C MET A 1 13.51 -17.61 -5.92
N SER A 2 12.38 -17.78 -6.60
CA SER A 2 11.92 -16.75 -7.54
C SER A 2 11.37 -15.57 -6.75
N ASP A 3 11.77 -14.34 -7.10
CA ASP A 3 11.29 -13.10 -6.48
C ASP A 3 9.79 -12.84 -6.76
N ASP A 4 9.18 -13.67 -7.61
CA ASP A 4 7.76 -13.67 -8.01
C ASP A 4 6.78 -13.87 -6.83
N SER A 5 7.28 -14.34 -5.68
CA SER A 5 6.51 -14.46 -4.44
C SER A 5 6.33 -13.15 -3.67
N TRP A 6 7.06 -12.08 -4.04
CA TRP A 6 6.99 -10.79 -3.35
C TRP A 6 5.91 -9.89 -3.95
N LEU A 7 5.24 -9.12 -3.08
CA LEU A 7 4.20 -8.20 -3.54
C LEU A 7 4.79 -7.10 -4.44
N GLY A 8 4.18 -6.91 -5.61
CA GLY A 8 4.59 -5.94 -6.62
C GLY A 8 5.71 -6.44 -7.54
N TYR A 9 6.25 -7.65 -7.35
CA TYR A 9 7.26 -8.26 -8.22
C TYR A 9 6.67 -9.13 -9.34
N ASN A 10 5.34 -9.16 -9.46
CA ASN A 10 4.60 -9.91 -10.47
C ASN A 10 3.44 -9.08 -11.03
N ASP A 11 2.85 -9.55 -12.12
CA ASP A 11 1.74 -8.89 -12.82
C ASP A 11 0.37 -9.06 -12.12
N LYS A 12 0.32 -9.83 -11.03
CA LYS A 12 -0.90 -10.10 -10.25
C LYS A 12 -1.00 -9.29 -8.98
N SER A 13 0.00 -8.46 -8.68
CA SER A 13 0.05 -7.70 -7.43
C SER A 13 0.52 -6.27 -7.63
N TRP A 14 0.00 -5.40 -6.77
CA TRP A 14 0.34 -4.00 -6.67
C TRP A 14 0.67 -3.70 -5.22
N CYS A 15 1.73 -2.94 -4.96
CA CYS A 15 2.08 -2.57 -3.59
C CYS A 15 2.55 -1.13 -3.48
N LEU A 16 2.17 -0.49 -2.38
CA LEU A 16 2.81 0.73 -1.91
C LEU A 16 3.85 0.34 -0.86
N TYR A 17 5.11 0.44 -1.22
CA TYR A 17 6.22 0.25 -0.30
C TYR A 17 6.51 1.56 0.43
N CYS A 18 6.57 1.48 1.76
CA CYS A 18 6.80 2.62 2.64
C CYS A 18 8.12 2.43 3.39
N SER A 19 9.03 3.42 3.30
CA SER A 19 10.32 3.37 3.97
C SER A 19 10.68 4.72 4.56
N GLY A 20 10.62 4.83 5.88
CA GLY A 20 10.83 6.09 6.59
C GLY A 20 9.79 7.13 6.14
N SER A 21 10.28 8.23 5.56
CA SER A 21 9.47 9.33 5.02
C SER A 21 9.18 9.22 3.51
N SER A 22 9.48 8.08 2.89
CA SER A 22 9.39 7.90 1.44
C SER A 22 8.43 6.77 1.03
N TYR A 23 7.83 6.94 -0.15
CA TYR A 23 6.93 5.98 -0.77
C TYR A 23 7.44 5.56 -2.14
N SER A 24 7.22 4.29 -2.48
CA SER A 24 7.35 3.82 -3.85
C SER A 24 6.24 2.85 -4.19
N PHE A 25 5.66 3.00 -5.37
CA PHE A 25 4.71 2.05 -5.92
C PHE A 25 5.46 0.96 -6.69
N ARG A 26 4.96 -0.29 -6.62
CA ARG A 26 5.49 -1.39 -7.44
C ARG A 26 4.40 -2.26 -8.03
N HIS A 27 4.67 -2.75 -9.24
CA HIS A 27 3.86 -3.70 -9.99
C HIS A 27 4.72 -4.34 -11.07
N ASN A 28 4.58 -5.65 -11.30
CA ASN A 28 5.31 -6.37 -12.33
C ASN A 28 6.84 -6.16 -12.29
N GLY A 29 7.40 -6.03 -11.08
CA GLY A 29 8.83 -5.76 -10.87
C GLY A 29 9.26 -4.31 -11.12
N GLU A 30 8.40 -3.49 -11.72
CA GLU A 30 8.66 -2.07 -11.91
C GLU A 30 8.44 -1.30 -10.61
N LYS A 31 9.28 -0.29 -10.38
CA LYS A 31 9.22 0.58 -9.20
C LYS A 31 9.15 2.03 -9.64
N SER A 32 8.17 2.75 -9.12
CA SER A 32 8.00 4.19 -9.32
C SER A 32 8.05 4.93 -7.99
N ALA A 33 8.71 6.09 -7.97
CA ALA A 33 8.70 6.97 -6.79
C ALA A 33 7.30 7.57 -6.62
N VAL A 34 6.83 7.67 -5.37
CA VAL A 34 5.55 8.29 -5.04
C VAL A 34 5.81 9.48 -4.12
N SER A 35 5.32 10.65 -4.53
CA SER A 35 5.39 11.87 -3.73
C SER A 35 4.22 11.94 -2.76
N GLY A 36 4.48 12.43 -1.56
CA GLY A 36 3.45 12.67 -0.56
C GLY A 36 4.05 12.90 0.82
N PRO A 37 3.30 13.53 1.73
CA PRO A 37 3.76 13.73 3.09
C PRO A 37 3.85 12.39 3.83
N PRO A 38 4.84 12.20 4.72
CA PRO A 38 4.87 11.06 5.62
C PRO A 38 3.57 10.98 6.42
N SER A 39 2.96 9.81 6.37
CA SER A 39 1.64 9.55 6.94
C SER A 39 1.73 8.39 7.92
N PRO A 40 1.20 8.54 9.16
CA PRO A 40 1.23 7.48 10.15
C PRO A 40 0.32 6.31 9.76
N ARG A 41 -0.71 6.59 8.95
CA ARG A 41 -1.66 5.61 8.45
C ARG A 41 -1.71 5.65 6.93
N ILE A 42 -1.74 4.48 6.31
CA ILE A 42 -2.01 4.33 4.87
C ILE A 42 -3.40 3.76 4.69
N GLY A 43 -4.26 4.43 3.93
CA GLY A 43 -5.54 3.90 3.47
C GLY A 43 -5.41 3.28 2.08
N VAL A 44 -6.08 2.15 1.85
CA VAL A 44 -6.16 1.51 0.52
C VAL A 44 -7.61 1.40 0.13
N TYR A 45 -7.96 1.87 -1.06
CA TYR A 45 -9.31 1.82 -1.63
C TYR A 45 -9.30 1.06 -2.95
N LEU A 46 -10.26 0.17 -3.12
CA LEU A 46 -10.47 -0.61 -4.34
C LEU A 46 -11.89 -0.38 -4.85
N ASP A 47 -12.01 0.16 -6.06
CA ASP A 47 -13.22 0.10 -6.86
C ASP A 47 -13.02 -0.92 -7.97
N HIS A 48 -13.56 -2.13 -7.75
CA HIS A 48 -13.42 -3.22 -8.72
C HIS A 48 -14.18 -2.93 -10.02
N ARG A 49 -15.33 -2.26 -9.95
CA ARG A 49 -16.15 -1.94 -11.13
C ARG A 49 -15.53 -0.85 -11.98
N ALA A 50 -15.01 0.20 -11.34
CA ALA A 50 -14.32 1.27 -12.06
C ALA A 50 -12.92 0.85 -12.50
N GLY A 51 -12.33 -0.20 -11.89
CA GLY A 51 -10.95 -0.59 -12.18
C GLY A 51 -9.92 0.32 -11.51
N THR A 52 -10.23 0.82 -10.31
CA THR A 52 -9.40 1.79 -9.61
C THR A 52 -8.84 1.19 -8.32
N LEU A 53 -7.51 1.26 -8.15
CA LEU A 53 -6.84 1.03 -6.86
C LEU A 53 -6.13 2.32 -6.45
N SER A 54 -6.48 2.83 -5.27
CA SER A 54 -5.95 4.10 -4.75
C SER A 54 -5.34 3.91 -3.37
N PHE A 55 -4.19 4.56 -3.14
CA PHE A 55 -3.48 4.61 -1.88
C PHE A 55 -3.52 6.02 -1.33
N TYR A 56 -3.80 6.15 -0.03
CA TYR A 56 -3.94 7.42 0.66
C TYR A 56 -3.02 7.48 1.88
N GLY A 57 -2.46 8.65 2.13
CA GLY A 57 -1.79 9.00 3.37
C GLY A 57 -2.81 9.66 4.30
N ILE A 58 -2.91 9.17 5.54
CA ILE A 58 -3.89 9.62 6.53
C ILE A 58 -3.15 10.11 7.77
N SER A 59 -3.20 11.41 7.99
CA SER A 59 -2.75 12.11 9.20
C SER A 59 -3.90 12.93 9.76
N ASP A 60 -3.73 14.25 9.89
CA ASP A 60 -4.81 15.23 10.14
C ASP A 60 -5.66 15.45 8.88
N THR A 61 -5.10 15.16 7.70
CA THR A 61 -5.78 15.21 6.41
C THR A 61 -5.61 13.90 5.66
N VAL A 62 -6.49 13.67 4.67
CA VAL A 62 -6.42 12.54 3.75
C VAL A 62 -5.81 13.01 2.44
N THR A 63 -4.65 12.48 2.07
CA THR A 63 -3.94 12.82 0.83
C THR A 63 -3.90 11.62 -0.10
N LEU A 64 -4.26 11.80 -1.38
CA LEU A 64 -4.04 10.77 -2.40
C LEU A 64 -2.54 10.66 -2.70
N LEU A 65 -1.96 9.49 -2.43
CA LEU A 65 -0.55 9.21 -2.70
C LEU A 65 -0.37 8.64 -4.10
N HIS A 66 -1.17 7.64 -4.46
CA HIS A 66 -1.06 6.98 -5.75
C HIS A 66 -2.40 6.40 -6.19
N ARG A 67 -2.63 6.38 -7.50
CA ARG A 67 -3.78 5.73 -8.11
C ARG A 67 -3.33 5.00 -9.36
N VAL A 68 -3.77 3.76 -9.50
CA VAL A 68 -3.71 3.02 -10.75
C VAL A 68 -5.13 2.79 -11.27
N GLN A 69 -5.27 2.91 -12.58
CA GLN A 69 -6.46 2.53 -13.32
C GLN A 69 -6.11 1.30 -14.16
N THR A 70 -6.81 0.20 -13.96
CA THR A 70 -6.58 -1.05 -14.70
C THR A 70 -7.85 -1.91 -14.71
N THR A 71 -7.90 -2.89 -15.61
CA THR A 71 -8.99 -3.89 -15.61
C THR A 71 -8.57 -5.08 -14.76
N PHE A 72 -9.21 -5.26 -13.61
CA PHE A 72 -8.99 -6.43 -12.77
C PHE A 72 -9.70 -7.64 -13.36
N THR A 73 -8.93 -8.64 -13.78
CA THR A 73 -9.47 -9.89 -14.36
C THR A 73 -9.93 -10.88 -13.29
N GLU A 74 -9.46 -10.71 -12.06
CA GLU A 74 -9.74 -11.58 -10.91
C GLU A 74 -10.06 -10.74 -9.66
N PRO A 75 -10.68 -11.33 -8.61
CA PRO A 75 -10.83 -10.68 -7.32
C PRO A 75 -9.46 -10.35 -6.70
N LEU A 76 -9.34 -9.16 -6.13
CA LEU A 76 -8.13 -8.77 -5.39
C LEU A 76 -8.28 -9.02 -3.90
N TYR A 77 -7.17 -9.44 -3.28
CA TYR A 77 -7.09 -9.67 -1.85
C TYR A 77 -6.05 -8.75 -1.22
N PRO A 78 -6.28 -8.28 0.02
CA PRO A 78 -5.26 -7.55 0.75
C PRO A 78 -4.01 -8.40 0.99
N GLY A 79 -2.84 -7.85 0.68
CA GLY A 79 -1.54 -8.45 0.97
C GLY A 79 -0.67 -7.50 1.80
N PHE A 80 0.12 -8.05 2.72
CA PHE A 80 1.01 -7.29 3.59
C PHE A 80 2.38 -7.94 3.66
N GLN A 81 3.43 -7.12 3.66
CA GLN A 81 4.81 -7.58 3.79
C GLN A 81 5.57 -6.67 4.76
N LEU A 82 6.12 -7.26 5.82
CA LEU A 82 6.87 -6.58 6.87
C LEU A 82 8.35 -6.94 6.74
N TRP A 83 9.21 -5.93 6.66
CA TRP A 83 10.66 -6.12 6.43
C TRP A 83 11.52 -5.92 7.67
N LYS A 84 11.04 -5.17 8.67
CA LYS A 84 11.78 -4.92 9.92
C LYS A 84 11.14 -5.70 11.05
N SER A 85 11.97 -6.32 11.89
CA SER A 85 11.54 -7.09 13.06
C SER A 85 10.68 -6.29 14.06
N ALA A 86 10.83 -4.97 14.12
CA ALA A 86 10.05 -4.09 14.98
C ALA A 86 8.78 -3.50 14.33
N ALA A 87 8.54 -3.76 13.04
CA ALA A 87 7.36 -3.22 12.35
C ALA A 87 6.08 -3.89 12.87
N LYS A 88 5.03 -3.09 13.09
CA LYS A 88 3.72 -3.55 13.56
C LYS A 88 2.67 -3.17 12.53
N LEU A 89 1.77 -4.10 12.23
CA LEU A 89 0.59 -3.84 11.40
C LEU A 89 -0.65 -3.92 12.29
N LEU A 90 -1.48 -2.87 12.26
CA LEU A 90 -2.79 -2.88 12.89
C LEU A 90 -3.85 -2.64 11.83
N LEU A 91 -4.77 -3.57 11.68
CA LEU A 91 -5.91 -3.43 10.77
C LEU A 91 -7.06 -2.74 11.52
N CYS A 92 -7.51 -1.61 11.01
CA CYS A 92 -8.71 -0.94 11.50
C CYS A 92 -9.89 -1.29 10.59
N GLY A 93 -10.96 -1.85 11.15
CA GLY A 93 -12.19 -2.14 10.40
C GLY A 93 -13.07 -0.89 10.30
N LEU A 94 -13.69 -0.68 9.13
CA LEU A 94 -14.82 0.23 8.93
C LEU A 94 -15.82 -0.46 7.99
N ASP A 95 -17.11 -0.38 8.30
CA ASP A 95 -18.24 -1.05 7.62
C ASP A 95 -18.59 -0.47 6.22
N VAL A 96 -17.59 -0.18 5.39
CA VAL A 96 -17.72 0.31 4.00
C VAL A 96 -16.57 -0.25 3.16
N PRO A 97 -16.72 -0.43 1.83
CA PRO A 97 -15.85 -1.33 1.07
C PRO A 97 -14.40 -0.86 1.13
N LEU A 98 -13.66 -1.59 1.97
CA LEU A 98 -12.22 -1.64 2.13
C LEU A 98 -11.55 -0.27 2.40
N PHE A 99 -11.45 0.09 3.68
CA PHE A 99 -10.38 0.93 4.18
C PHE A 99 -9.46 0.05 5.01
N ILE A 100 -8.23 -0.17 4.55
CA ILE A 100 -7.22 -0.81 5.39
C ILE A 100 -6.21 0.25 5.77
N LEU A 101 -6.15 0.56 7.07
CA LEU A 101 -5.16 1.43 7.68
C LEU A 101 -3.89 0.62 7.99
N ILE A 102 -2.72 1.02 7.47
CA ILE A 102 -1.42 0.48 7.89
C ILE A 102 -0.77 1.50 8.82
N ASN A 103 -0.60 1.17 10.11
CA ASN A 103 0.28 1.94 10.99
C ASN A 103 1.73 1.59 10.71
N LEU A 104 2.58 2.58 10.43
CA LEU A 104 4.03 2.38 10.36
C LEU A 104 4.68 3.19 11.47
N TYR A 105 5.05 2.51 12.55
CA TYR A 105 5.90 3.12 13.57
C TYR A 105 7.34 3.16 13.05
N PRO A 106 8.00 4.33 13.02
CA PRO A 106 9.45 4.34 12.93
C PRO A 106 9.99 3.72 14.22
N GLY A 107 10.63 2.56 14.10
CA GLY A 107 11.57 2.10 15.12
C GLY A 107 12.63 3.18 15.25
N GLY A 108 12.67 3.81 16.42
CA GLY A 108 13.66 4.84 16.73
C GLY A 108 15.07 4.33 16.51
N LEU A 109 15.91 5.20 15.98
CA LEU A 109 17.35 5.12 16.14
C LEU A 109 17.74 6.42 16.85
N THR A 110 18.17 6.28 18.10
CA THR A 110 19.28 7.07 18.63
C THR A 110 20.50 6.91 17.73
#